data_AF-A0A1V4CYS2-F1
#
_entry.id   AF-A0A1V4CYS2-F1
#
_cell.length_a   1.000
_cell.length_b   1.000
_cell.length_c   1.000
_cell.angle_alpha   90.00
_cell.angle_beta   90.00
_cell.angle_gamma   90.00
#
_symmetry.space_group_name_H-M   'P 1'
#
loop_
_entity.id
_entity.type
_entity.pdbx_description
1 polymer ?
#
loop_
_entity_poly.entity_id
_entity_poly.type
_entity_poly.pdbx_seq_one_letter_code
_entity_poly.pdbx_strand_id
1 'polypeptide(L)'
;MRAARTSVVAAISALTTITAVAGCAQKSDAKGSDAIQVTASDSACEVSKTSFPAGHVKLAVENKGSKVTEVYVYAPGDRIVTERENIGPGTRTSINAEVKAGSYEIACKPGMKGHGIRQKVSATGKGKLPKRDPRLDEAVAAYRTYAQKQADDTLPAVQKFADAVKKDDLKGAKELYAPSRVGWERTEPVAESFGDIDPKVDVRADGLEKGQKWTGWHRLEKSLWQTKKITAADHDLADRLIKDLKDWQKRVGTADITPTGMANGAKELLDEVQTGKVTGEEERYSHTDLVDFKANVEGAETSYKLLKPVAAKNDPELAKELDKQFAAVAKLLDQYREGEGFVSYDTVSESRRKKLSDAVNALAEPLSRLAAAVVTK
;
A
#
# COMPACT_ATOMS: atom_id res chain seq x y z
N MET A 1 -60.30 25.42 53.66
CA MET A 1 -60.45 26.27 52.46
C MET A 1 -59.05 26.68 51.99
N ARG A 2 -58.71 26.36 50.72
CA ARG A 2 -57.54 26.87 49.93
C ARG A 2 -56.14 26.53 50.49
N ALA A 3 -55.12 26.13 49.74
CA ALA A 3 -54.97 25.85 48.31
C ALA A 3 -53.70 24.99 48.13
N ALA A 4 -53.66 24.30 46.99
CA ALA A 4 -52.65 23.34 46.54
C ALA A 4 -51.22 23.89 46.40
N ARG A 5 -50.24 22.99 46.52
CA ARG A 5 -48.99 23.05 45.75
C ARG A 5 -48.61 21.65 45.27
N THR A 6 -48.72 21.47 43.96
CA THR A 6 -48.24 20.37 43.14
C THR A 6 -46.72 20.50 42.96
N SER A 7 -45.97 19.44 43.24
CA SER A 7 -44.57 19.31 42.83
C SER A 7 -44.49 18.27 41.72
N VAL A 8 -44.14 18.75 40.52
CA VAL A 8 -43.91 17.96 39.31
C VAL A 8 -42.55 17.27 39.42
N VAL A 9 -42.54 15.94 39.29
CA VAL A 9 -41.33 15.12 39.14
C VAL A 9 -40.87 15.23 37.69
N ALA A 10 -39.72 15.84 37.45
CA ALA A 10 -39.07 15.87 36.15
C ALA A 10 -38.23 14.59 35.96
N ALA A 11 -38.67 13.71 35.06
CA ALA A 11 -37.91 12.55 34.61
C ALA A 11 -36.85 13.00 33.58
N ILE A 12 -35.57 12.90 33.94
CA ILE A 12 -34.45 13.13 33.02
C ILE A 12 -34.22 11.82 32.26
N SER A 13 -34.59 11.81 30.98
CA SER A 13 -34.26 10.73 30.04
C SER A 13 -32.84 10.94 29.54
N ALA A 14 -31.92 10.05 29.91
CA ALA A 14 -30.55 10.04 29.40
C ALA A 14 -30.55 9.50 27.95
N LEU A 15 -30.35 10.38 26.96
CA LEU A 15 -30.01 9.97 25.60
C LEU A 15 -28.55 9.50 25.56
N THR A 16 -28.34 8.21 25.35
CA THR A 16 -27.07 7.64 24.93
C THR A 16 -26.79 8.02 23.48
N THR A 17 -25.93 9.00 23.28
CA THR A 17 -25.37 9.34 21.96
C THR A 17 -24.32 8.31 21.57
N ILE A 18 -24.66 7.46 20.59
CA ILE A 18 -23.70 6.63 19.87
C ILE A 18 -22.88 7.56 18.97
N THR A 19 -21.67 7.91 19.40
CA THR A 19 -20.70 8.62 18.56
C THR A 19 -20.11 7.64 17.56
N ALA A 20 -20.67 7.62 16.35
CA ALA A 20 -20.02 7.00 15.20
C ALA A 20 -18.68 7.73 14.93
N VAL A 21 -17.56 7.03 15.12
CA VAL A 21 -16.23 7.51 14.75
C VAL A 21 -16.12 7.41 13.23
N ALA A 22 -16.67 8.41 12.53
CA ALA A 22 -16.36 8.63 11.12
C ALA A 22 -14.91 9.12 11.06
N GLY A 23 -14.02 8.29 10.50
CA GLY A 23 -12.66 8.70 10.18
C GLY A 23 -12.70 9.97 9.32
N CYS A 24 -11.96 10.99 9.74
CA CYS A 24 -11.90 12.28 9.06
C CYS A 24 -11.24 12.13 7.68
N ALA A 25 -12.00 11.73 6.67
CA ALA A 25 -11.62 11.95 5.27
C ALA A 25 -11.88 13.42 4.93
N GLN A 26 -10.82 14.17 4.68
CA GLN A 26 -10.87 15.58 4.32
C GLN A 26 -11.65 15.77 3.01
N LYS A 27 -12.65 16.66 3.00
CA LYS A 27 -13.33 17.10 1.78
C LYS A 27 -12.38 18.00 0.99
N SER A 28 -11.73 17.43 -0.02
CA SER A 28 -10.97 18.21 -1.00
C SER A 28 -11.94 18.73 -2.08
N ASP A 29 -12.00 20.06 -2.26
CA ASP A 29 -12.78 20.70 -3.33
C ASP A 29 -12.17 20.37 -4.71
N ALA A 30 -12.62 19.26 -5.31
CA ALA A 30 -12.14 18.76 -6.59
C ALA A 30 -12.83 19.41 -7.82
N LYS A 31 -13.11 20.72 -7.78
CA LYS A 31 -13.61 21.47 -8.94
C LYS A 31 -12.46 22.18 -9.69
N GLY A 32 -11.53 21.40 -10.25
CA GLY A 32 -10.62 21.88 -11.28
C GLY A 32 -11.12 21.43 -12.65
N SER A 33 -11.25 22.34 -13.62
CA SER A 33 -11.72 22.04 -15.00
C SER A 33 -10.90 20.98 -15.74
N ASP A 34 -9.68 20.70 -15.27
CA ASP A 34 -8.70 19.92 -16.01
C ASP A 34 -8.56 18.46 -15.52
N ALA A 35 -9.06 18.15 -14.31
CA ALA A 35 -8.98 16.82 -13.73
C ALA A 35 -9.91 15.82 -14.44
N ILE A 36 -9.50 14.55 -14.51
CA ILE A 36 -10.40 13.44 -14.88
C ILE A 36 -11.21 13.09 -13.64
N GLN A 37 -12.51 13.37 -13.64
CA GLN A 37 -13.41 12.87 -12.61
C GLN A 37 -13.56 11.35 -12.78
N VAL A 38 -13.38 10.61 -11.69
CA VAL A 38 -13.60 9.17 -11.58
C VAL A 38 -14.65 8.95 -10.50
N THR A 39 -15.84 8.50 -10.90
CA THR A 39 -16.92 8.15 -9.98
C THR A 39 -16.96 6.63 -9.83
N ALA A 40 -16.52 6.14 -8.68
CA ALA A 40 -16.60 4.73 -8.33
C ALA A 40 -17.93 4.42 -7.65
N SER A 41 -18.55 3.29 -8.02
CA SER A 41 -19.68 2.68 -7.32
C SER A 41 -19.47 1.18 -7.19
N ASP A 42 -20.42 0.49 -6.55
CA ASP A 42 -20.33 -0.97 -6.38
C ASP A 42 -20.41 -1.75 -7.71
N SER A 43 -20.89 -1.11 -8.78
CA SER A 43 -21.13 -1.73 -10.09
C SER A 43 -20.68 -0.90 -11.29
N ALA A 44 -20.07 0.27 -11.08
CA ALA A 44 -19.54 1.12 -12.14
C ALA A 44 -18.23 1.81 -11.74
N CYS A 45 -17.43 2.13 -12.75
CA CYS A 45 -16.28 3.03 -12.65
C CYS A 45 -16.44 4.04 -13.77
N GLU A 46 -17.03 5.20 -13.51
CA GLU A 46 -17.32 6.19 -14.55
C GLU A 46 -16.20 7.22 -14.64
N VAL A 47 -15.73 7.49 -15.85
CA VAL A 47 -14.71 8.52 -16.11
C VAL A 47 -15.32 9.66 -16.94
N SER A 48 -15.06 10.90 -16.53
CA SER A 48 -15.58 12.10 -17.25
C SER A 48 -15.05 12.28 -18.67
N LYS A 49 -13.91 11.67 -19.00
CA LYS A 49 -13.29 11.68 -20.33
C LYS A 49 -12.47 10.42 -20.54
N THR A 50 -12.56 9.85 -21.74
CA THR A 50 -11.80 8.66 -22.17
C THR A 50 -10.57 8.99 -23.00
N SER A 51 -10.34 10.28 -23.29
CA SER A 51 -9.15 10.78 -23.99
C SER A 51 -8.64 12.04 -23.30
N PHE A 52 -7.34 12.11 -23.06
CA PHE A 52 -6.68 13.24 -22.39
C PHE A 52 -5.23 13.38 -22.88
N PRO A 53 -4.57 14.54 -22.70
CA PRO A 53 -3.15 14.67 -23.05
C PRO A 53 -2.26 13.80 -22.16
N ALA A 54 -1.21 13.23 -22.73
CA ALA A 54 -0.12 12.61 -21.98
C ALA A 54 0.66 13.67 -21.14
N GLY A 55 1.33 13.23 -20.09
CA GLY A 55 2.03 14.08 -19.13
C GLY A 55 1.47 13.91 -17.72
N HIS A 56 1.42 15.00 -16.96
CA HIS A 56 0.81 14.99 -15.63
C HIS A 56 -0.71 14.97 -15.74
N VAL A 57 -1.32 13.97 -15.10
CA VAL A 57 -2.75 13.77 -15.06
C VAL A 57 -3.20 13.71 -13.62
N LYS A 58 -4.28 14.45 -13.32
CA LYS A 58 -4.96 14.41 -12.04
C LYS A 58 -6.28 13.65 -12.19
N LEU A 59 -6.44 12.59 -11.42
CA LEU A 59 -7.70 11.87 -11.26
C LEU A 59 -8.36 12.40 -9.98
N ALA A 60 -9.55 12.98 -10.11
CA ALA A 60 -10.38 13.36 -8.99
C ALA A 60 -11.36 12.21 -8.73
N VAL A 61 -11.11 11.45 -7.67
CA VAL A 61 -11.86 10.23 -7.36
C VAL A 61 -12.94 10.53 -6.34
N GLU A 62 -14.14 10.06 -6.58
CA GLU A 62 -15.24 10.02 -5.62
C GLU A 62 -15.78 8.60 -5.52
N ASN A 63 -15.82 8.05 -4.30
CA ASN A 63 -16.49 6.78 -4.05
C ASN A 63 -17.95 7.03 -3.62
N LYS A 64 -18.89 6.72 -4.51
CA LYS A 64 -20.33 6.73 -4.26
C LYS A 64 -20.90 5.34 -3.95
N GLY A 65 -20.06 4.31 -3.93
CA GLY A 65 -20.44 2.95 -3.56
C GLY A 65 -20.63 2.79 -2.05
N SER A 66 -21.07 1.59 -1.66
CA SER A 66 -21.23 1.20 -0.26
C SER A 66 -20.00 0.51 0.31
N LYS A 67 -19.04 0.11 -0.55
CA LYS A 67 -17.80 -0.58 -0.16
C LYS A 67 -16.60 0.36 -0.21
N VAL A 68 -15.57 0.03 0.58
CA VAL A 68 -14.21 0.55 0.32
C VAL A 68 -13.80 0.14 -1.09
N THR A 69 -13.17 1.04 -1.84
CA THR A 69 -12.73 0.77 -3.21
C THR A 69 -11.28 1.21 -3.39
N GLU A 70 -10.66 0.69 -4.44
CA GLU A 70 -9.37 1.14 -4.96
C GLU A 70 -9.57 1.70 -6.36
N VAL A 71 -8.69 2.61 -6.78
CA VAL A 71 -8.62 3.09 -8.16
C VAL A 71 -7.24 2.85 -8.74
N TYR A 72 -7.19 2.17 -9.88
CA TYR A 72 -5.97 1.86 -10.61
C TYR A 72 -5.93 2.55 -11.96
N VAL A 73 -4.72 2.85 -12.43
CA VAL A 73 -4.43 3.14 -13.83
C VAL A 73 -3.51 2.04 -14.36
N TYR A 74 -4.05 1.20 -15.24
CA TYR A 74 -3.32 0.11 -15.88
C TYR A 74 -2.80 0.52 -17.26
N ALA A 75 -1.55 0.19 -17.53
CA ALA A 75 -0.98 0.12 -18.85
C ALA A 75 -1.22 -1.30 -19.46
N PRO A 76 -0.92 -1.51 -20.76
CA PRO A 76 -1.11 -2.82 -21.38
C PRO A 76 -0.38 -3.94 -20.63
N GLY A 77 -1.03 -5.11 -20.52
CA GLY A 77 -0.51 -6.27 -19.79
C GLY A 77 -0.66 -6.19 -18.28
N ASP A 78 -1.71 -5.51 -17.78
CA ASP A 78 -2.01 -5.33 -16.35
C ASP A 78 -0.90 -4.64 -15.53
N ARG A 79 0.02 -3.95 -16.22
CA ARG A 79 1.09 -3.19 -15.57
C ARG A 79 0.49 -1.97 -14.86
N ILE A 80 0.67 -1.89 -13.55
CA ILE A 80 0.17 -0.77 -12.75
C ILE A 80 1.03 0.46 -12.99
N VAL A 81 0.40 1.58 -13.36
CA VAL A 81 1.05 2.89 -13.52
C VAL A 81 0.98 3.67 -12.21
N THR A 82 -0.17 3.60 -11.56
CA THR A 82 -0.42 4.13 -10.23
C THR A 82 -1.71 3.53 -9.71
N GLU A 83 -1.85 3.56 -8.40
CA GLU A 83 -3.09 3.25 -7.73
C GLU A 83 -3.32 4.15 -6.54
N ARG A 84 -4.53 4.01 -5.99
CA ARG A 84 -4.87 4.50 -4.67
C ARG A 84 -5.87 3.56 -4.05
N GLU A 85 -5.48 3.02 -2.91
CA GLU A 85 -6.31 2.10 -2.15
C GLU A 85 -7.11 2.79 -1.05
N ASN A 86 -7.94 1.98 -0.37
CA ASN A 86 -8.65 2.36 0.85
C ASN A 86 -9.54 3.61 0.74
N ILE A 87 -10.16 3.80 -0.43
CA ILE A 87 -11.08 4.92 -0.66
C ILE A 87 -12.45 4.53 -0.10
N GLY A 88 -12.74 4.99 1.12
CA GLY A 88 -13.98 4.66 1.83
C GLY A 88 -15.26 5.23 1.18
N PRO A 89 -16.44 4.68 1.50
CA PRO A 89 -17.73 5.20 1.01
C PRO A 89 -17.94 6.69 1.30
N GLY A 90 -18.42 7.45 0.32
CA GLY A 90 -18.71 8.88 0.42
C GLY A 90 -17.47 9.79 0.45
N THR A 91 -16.27 9.23 0.32
CA THR A 91 -15.02 9.99 0.37
C THR A 91 -14.59 10.47 -1.02
N ARG A 92 -13.74 11.50 -1.03
CA ARG A 92 -13.09 12.02 -2.23
C ARG A 92 -11.58 12.06 -2.02
N THR A 93 -10.84 11.76 -3.08
CA THR A 93 -9.38 11.85 -3.09
C THR A 93 -8.88 12.31 -4.45
N SER A 94 -7.58 12.55 -4.57
CA SER A 94 -6.94 12.84 -5.85
C SER A 94 -5.71 11.98 -6.04
N ILE A 95 -5.53 11.47 -7.26
CA ILE A 95 -4.32 10.77 -7.69
C ILE A 95 -3.62 11.65 -8.71
N ASN A 96 -2.34 11.94 -8.49
CA ASN A 96 -1.50 12.64 -9.46
C ASN A 96 -0.56 11.62 -10.07
N ALA A 97 -0.57 11.52 -11.40
CA ALA A 97 0.19 10.52 -12.14
C ALA A 97 0.91 11.15 -13.32
N GLU A 98 2.04 10.59 -13.69
CA GLU A 98 2.74 10.86 -14.94
C GLU A 98 2.47 9.71 -15.91
N VAL A 99 1.82 10.01 -17.04
CA VAL A 99 1.44 9.00 -18.04
C VAL A 99 2.01 9.35 -19.41
N LYS A 100 2.55 8.36 -20.10
CA LYS A 100 3.03 8.49 -21.48
C LYS A 100 1.85 8.46 -22.46
N ALA A 101 2.07 8.82 -23.72
CA ALA A 101 1.05 8.63 -24.74
C ALA A 101 0.82 7.13 -24.97
N GLY A 102 -0.44 6.70 -25.07
CA GLY A 102 -0.79 5.29 -25.19
C GLY A 102 -2.23 4.96 -24.79
N SER A 103 -2.51 3.67 -24.70
CA SER A 103 -3.77 3.10 -24.24
C SER A 103 -3.64 2.63 -22.80
N TYR A 104 -4.68 2.88 -22.00
CA TYR A 104 -4.73 2.57 -20.58
C TYR A 104 -6.12 2.08 -20.18
N GLU A 105 -6.23 1.52 -19.00
CA GLU A 105 -7.51 1.25 -18.34
C GLU A 105 -7.55 1.93 -16.98
N ILE A 106 -8.63 2.65 -16.67
CA ILE A 106 -8.93 3.10 -15.31
C ILE A 106 -9.88 2.09 -14.70
N ALA A 107 -9.51 1.52 -13.55
CA ALA A 107 -10.31 0.51 -12.86
C ALA A 107 -10.72 0.98 -11.48
N CYS A 108 -11.94 0.65 -11.08
CA CYS A 108 -12.40 0.77 -9.70
C CYS A 108 -12.64 -0.64 -9.16
N LYS A 109 -12.08 -0.98 -7.99
CA LYS A 109 -12.21 -2.32 -7.37
C LYS A 109 -13.07 -2.26 -6.09
N PRO A 110 -14.41 -2.28 -6.20
CA PRO A 110 -15.27 -2.24 -5.01
C PRO A 110 -15.10 -3.50 -4.17
N GLY A 111 -14.69 -3.32 -2.92
CA GLY A 111 -14.35 -4.40 -2.00
C GLY A 111 -12.93 -4.94 -2.14
N MET A 112 -12.04 -4.25 -2.86
CA MET A 112 -10.59 -4.54 -2.88
C MET A 112 -10.24 -5.94 -3.38
N LYS A 113 -11.04 -6.49 -4.32
CA LYS A 113 -10.88 -7.86 -4.82
C LYS A 113 -11.11 -7.97 -6.32
N GLY A 114 -10.37 -8.88 -6.95
CA GLY A 114 -10.46 -9.22 -8.37
C GLY A 114 -9.97 -8.11 -9.30
N HIS A 115 -10.32 -8.21 -10.58
CA HIS A 115 -9.80 -7.31 -11.64
C HIS A 115 -10.46 -5.93 -11.71
N GLY A 116 -11.51 -5.68 -10.92
CA GLY A 116 -12.25 -4.43 -10.91
C GLY A 116 -13.11 -4.17 -12.14
N ILE A 117 -13.79 -3.03 -12.09
CA ILE A 117 -14.66 -2.51 -13.15
C ILE A 117 -13.84 -1.53 -13.97
N ARG A 118 -13.57 -1.86 -15.23
CA ARG A 118 -12.56 -1.17 -16.05
C ARG A 118 -13.15 -0.31 -17.15
N GLN A 119 -12.54 0.85 -17.38
CA GLN A 119 -12.81 1.75 -18.50
C GLN A 119 -11.56 1.94 -19.33
N LYS A 120 -11.69 1.74 -20.65
CA LYS A 120 -10.60 2.02 -21.59
C LYS A 120 -10.47 3.53 -21.78
N VAL A 121 -9.24 4.02 -21.65
CA VAL A 121 -8.89 5.42 -21.86
C VAL A 121 -7.61 5.56 -22.69
N SER A 122 -7.36 6.74 -23.24
CA SER A 122 -6.15 7.01 -24.01
C SER A 122 -5.49 8.34 -23.62
N ALA A 123 -4.18 8.28 -23.42
CA ALA A 123 -3.34 9.46 -23.31
C ALA A 123 -2.79 9.81 -24.71
N THR A 124 -3.03 11.04 -25.16
CA THR A 124 -2.75 11.52 -26.52
C THR A 124 -1.58 12.50 -26.56
N GLY A 125 -1.05 12.76 -27.76
CA GLY A 125 0.06 13.69 -27.98
C GLY A 125 1.40 13.01 -28.25
N LYS A 126 2.41 13.80 -28.64
CA LYS A 126 3.72 13.30 -29.07
C LYS A 126 4.64 12.97 -27.89
N GLY A 127 4.24 12.10 -26.95
CA GLY A 127 5.08 11.41 -25.95
C GLY A 127 6.07 12.20 -25.08
N LYS A 128 6.19 13.52 -25.25
CA LYS A 128 7.16 14.36 -24.55
C LYS A 128 6.52 14.79 -23.25
N LEU A 129 6.92 14.12 -22.18
CA LEU A 129 6.54 14.49 -20.83
C LEU A 129 6.93 15.96 -20.57
N PRO A 130 6.16 16.70 -19.76
CA PRO A 130 6.52 18.05 -19.34
C PRO A 130 7.96 18.08 -18.81
N LYS A 131 8.65 19.21 -19.04
CA LYS A 131 9.99 19.40 -18.46
C LYS A 131 9.84 19.45 -16.94
N ARG A 132 10.45 18.49 -16.24
CA ARG A 132 10.46 18.44 -14.77
C ARG A 132 11.80 18.90 -14.20
N ASP A 133 11.83 19.12 -12.89
CA ASP A 133 13.07 19.44 -12.17
C ASP A 133 14.08 18.28 -12.35
N PRO A 134 15.31 18.52 -12.85
CA PRO A 134 16.30 17.46 -13.09
C PRO A 134 16.62 16.60 -11.86
N ARG A 135 16.45 17.15 -10.65
CA ARG A 135 16.62 16.40 -9.39
C ARG A 135 15.63 15.23 -9.27
N LEU A 136 14.49 15.29 -9.95
CA LEU A 136 13.54 14.18 -10.01
C LEU A 136 14.05 13.03 -10.89
N ASP A 137 14.82 13.32 -11.95
CA ASP A 137 15.46 12.28 -12.76
C ASP A 137 16.55 11.56 -11.97
N GLU A 138 17.35 12.32 -11.20
CA GLU A 138 18.33 11.77 -10.26
C GLU A 138 17.64 10.91 -9.18
N ALA A 139 16.53 11.38 -8.62
CA ALA A 139 15.74 10.63 -7.64
C ALA A 139 15.22 9.30 -8.22
N VAL A 140 14.69 9.31 -9.44
CA VAL A 140 14.22 8.09 -10.13
C VAL A 140 15.38 7.11 -10.38
N ALA A 141 16.55 7.60 -10.82
CA ALA A 141 17.73 6.76 -11.04
C ALA A 141 18.24 6.13 -9.71
N ALA A 142 18.27 6.92 -8.64
CA ALA A 142 18.63 6.45 -7.30
C ALA A 142 17.62 5.43 -6.77
N TYR A 143 16.32 5.66 -6.95
CA TYR A 143 15.27 4.72 -6.53
C TYR A 143 15.32 3.41 -7.32
N ARG A 144 15.59 3.45 -8.63
CA ARG A 144 15.82 2.24 -9.43
C ARG A 144 17.00 1.43 -8.92
N THR A 145 18.09 2.09 -8.57
CA THR A 145 19.27 1.45 -7.96
C THR A 145 18.91 0.82 -6.62
N TYR A 146 18.17 1.55 -5.77
CA TYR A 146 17.69 1.03 -4.49
C TYR A 146 16.79 -0.20 -4.66
N ALA A 147 15.80 -0.14 -5.56
CA ALA A 147 14.88 -1.23 -5.80
C ALA A 147 15.59 -2.49 -6.33
N GLN A 148 16.51 -2.32 -7.28
CA GLN A 148 17.33 -3.44 -7.77
C GLN A 148 18.18 -4.03 -6.64
N LYS A 149 18.78 -3.19 -5.79
CA LYS A 149 19.56 -3.66 -4.65
C LYS A 149 18.71 -4.46 -3.66
N GLN A 150 17.49 -4.01 -3.35
CA GLN A 150 16.59 -4.80 -2.48
C GLN A 150 16.29 -6.16 -3.11
N ALA A 151 16.03 -6.23 -4.43
CA ALA A 151 15.81 -7.50 -5.11
C ALA A 151 17.05 -8.43 -5.10
N ASP A 152 18.23 -7.86 -5.32
CA ASP A 152 19.50 -8.58 -5.29
C ASP A 152 19.83 -9.12 -3.89
N ASP A 153 19.52 -8.34 -2.84
CA ASP A 153 19.73 -8.73 -1.44
C ASP A 153 18.67 -9.74 -0.95
N THR A 154 17.43 -9.68 -1.48
CA THR A 154 16.34 -10.62 -1.14
C THR A 154 16.68 -12.05 -1.56
N LEU A 155 17.27 -12.25 -2.75
CA LEU A 155 17.50 -13.59 -3.29
C LEU A 155 18.37 -14.48 -2.38
N PRO A 156 19.53 -14.03 -1.85
CA PRO A 156 20.28 -14.80 -0.87
C PRO A 156 19.52 -15.11 0.42
N ALA A 157 18.68 -14.18 0.91
CA ALA A 157 17.90 -14.40 2.13
C ALA A 157 16.83 -15.49 1.91
N VAL A 158 16.10 -15.41 0.80
CA VAL A 158 15.10 -16.42 0.43
C VAL A 158 15.77 -17.75 0.10
N GLN A 159 16.95 -17.77 -0.50
CA GLN A 159 17.68 -19.02 -0.74
C GLN A 159 17.98 -19.76 0.56
N LYS A 160 18.42 -19.05 1.61
CA LYS A 160 18.64 -19.64 2.94
C LYS A 160 17.32 -20.20 3.52
N PHE A 161 16.23 -19.45 3.41
CA PHE A 161 14.91 -19.89 3.84
C PHE A 161 14.45 -21.16 3.10
N ALA A 162 14.52 -21.15 1.77
CA ALA A 162 14.16 -22.29 0.92
C ALA A 162 15.02 -23.52 1.20
N ASP A 163 16.33 -23.34 1.43
CA ASP A 163 17.24 -24.43 1.78
C ASP A 163 16.88 -25.06 3.15
N ALA A 164 16.47 -24.24 4.13
CA ALA A 164 16.00 -24.76 5.42
C ALA A 164 14.71 -25.57 5.26
N VAL A 165 13.75 -25.09 4.44
CA VAL A 165 12.55 -25.87 4.08
C VAL A 165 12.94 -27.19 3.44
N LYS A 166 13.85 -27.19 2.46
CA LYS A 166 14.26 -28.41 1.74
C LYS A 166 15.05 -29.42 2.58
N LYS A 167 15.62 -28.98 3.71
CA LYS A 167 16.32 -29.84 4.68
C LYS A 167 15.41 -30.33 5.80
N ASP A 168 14.11 -30.05 5.72
CA ASP A 168 13.13 -30.28 6.78
C ASP A 168 13.52 -29.60 8.12
N ASP A 169 14.31 -28.53 8.06
CA ASP A 169 14.72 -27.73 9.22
C ASP A 169 13.61 -26.74 9.58
N LEU A 170 12.60 -27.24 10.29
CA LEU A 170 11.45 -26.45 10.72
C LEU A 170 11.86 -25.23 11.55
N LYS A 171 12.88 -25.36 12.41
CA LYS A 171 13.31 -24.26 13.28
C LYS A 171 14.03 -23.18 12.48
N GLY A 172 15.02 -23.58 11.67
CA GLY A 172 15.76 -22.65 10.81
C GLY A 172 14.85 -21.96 9.78
N ALA A 173 13.89 -22.69 9.20
CA ALA A 173 12.92 -22.11 8.27
C ALA A 173 12.07 -21.02 8.94
N LYS A 174 11.65 -21.23 10.20
CA LYS A 174 10.90 -20.20 10.95
C LYS A 174 11.73 -18.96 11.23
N GLU A 175 12.98 -19.13 11.63
CA GLU A 175 13.90 -18.01 11.92
C GLU A 175 14.22 -17.19 10.66
N LEU A 176 14.27 -17.83 9.49
CA LEU A 176 14.62 -17.20 8.22
C LEU A 176 13.44 -16.63 7.45
N TYR A 177 12.20 -16.99 7.80
CA TYR A 177 10.99 -16.59 7.10
C TYR A 177 10.84 -15.07 7.00
N ALA A 178 10.70 -14.36 8.12
CA ALA A 178 10.46 -12.91 8.11
C ALA A 178 11.64 -12.11 7.52
N PRO A 179 12.92 -12.41 7.84
CA PRO A 179 14.05 -11.76 7.18
C PRO A 179 14.08 -11.94 5.66
N SER A 180 13.52 -13.04 5.13
CA SER A 180 13.48 -13.30 3.69
C SER A 180 12.49 -12.42 2.92
N ARG A 181 11.51 -11.80 3.62
CA ARG A 181 10.47 -10.94 3.04
C ARG A 181 10.86 -9.47 2.97
N VAL A 182 11.75 -9.01 3.85
CA VAL A 182 12.03 -7.57 4.08
C VAL A 182 12.32 -6.76 2.81
N GLY A 183 13.10 -7.30 1.87
CA GLY A 183 13.42 -6.56 0.64
C GLY A 183 12.24 -6.48 -0.34
N TRP A 184 11.37 -7.49 -0.35
CA TRP A 184 10.10 -7.46 -1.07
C TRP A 184 9.18 -6.36 -0.51
N GLU A 185 8.89 -6.40 0.79
CA GLU A 185 8.05 -5.44 1.52
C GLU A 185 8.50 -3.97 1.35
N ARG A 186 9.81 -3.72 1.30
CA ARG A 186 10.37 -2.38 1.04
C ARG A 186 10.12 -1.85 -0.36
N THR A 187 9.82 -2.73 -1.31
CA THR A 187 9.73 -2.42 -2.75
C THR A 187 8.45 -2.95 -3.40
N GLU A 188 7.45 -3.27 -2.58
CA GLU A 188 6.15 -3.82 -2.98
C GLU A 188 5.51 -3.00 -4.11
N PRO A 189 5.47 -1.65 -4.10
CA PRO A 189 4.91 -0.89 -5.24
C PRO A 189 5.64 -1.10 -6.57
N VAL A 190 6.94 -1.42 -6.52
CA VAL A 190 7.71 -1.78 -7.73
C VAL A 190 7.40 -3.22 -8.13
N ALA A 191 7.29 -4.13 -7.17
CA ALA A 191 6.96 -5.53 -7.42
C ALA A 191 5.56 -5.68 -8.01
N GLU A 192 4.55 -5.07 -7.40
CA GLU A 192 3.16 -5.09 -7.83
C GLU A 192 2.97 -4.47 -9.20
N SER A 193 3.82 -3.52 -9.60
CA SER A 193 3.78 -2.92 -10.94
C SER A 193 3.82 -3.94 -12.08
N PHE A 194 4.35 -5.16 -11.86
CA PHE A 194 4.39 -6.23 -12.85
C PHE A 194 3.10 -7.06 -12.94
N GLY A 195 2.14 -6.87 -12.05
CA GLY A 195 0.77 -7.41 -12.08
C GLY A 195 0.62 -8.91 -11.80
N ASP A 196 1.54 -9.75 -12.29
CA ASP A 196 1.44 -11.23 -12.18
C ASP A 196 2.34 -11.83 -11.10
N ILE A 197 3.24 -11.03 -10.51
CA ILE A 197 4.28 -11.54 -9.62
C ILE A 197 3.80 -11.66 -8.18
N ASP A 198 3.10 -10.64 -7.68
CA ASP A 198 2.57 -10.61 -6.31
C ASP A 198 1.70 -11.86 -6.00
N PRO A 199 0.70 -12.23 -6.83
CA PRO A 199 -0.12 -13.39 -6.57
C PRO A 199 0.61 -14.74 -6.53
N LYS A 200 1.86 -14.80 -7.02
CA LYS A 200 2.69 -16.00 -7.01
C LYS A 200 3.50 -16.14 -5.73
N VAL A 201 3.92 -15.02 -5.14
CA VAL A 201 4.89 -15.01 -4.04
C VAL A 201 4.29 -14.55 -2.72
N ASP A 202 3.27 -13.70 -2.71
CA ASP A 202 2.78 -13.07 -1.48
C ASP A 202 1.26 -13.06 -1.28
N VAL A 203 0.50 -13.79 -2.10
CA VAL A 203 -0.95 -13.87 -1.88
C VAL A 203 -1.30 -14.58 -0.57
N ARG A 204 -2.13 -13.92 0.25
CA ARG A 204 -2.75 -14.51 1.45
C ARG A 204 -3.89 -15.47 1.10
N ALA A 205 -4.21 -16.35 2.04
CA ALA A 205 -5.23 -17.39 1.85
C ALA A 205 -6.63 -16.84 1.48
N ASP A 206 -6.99 -15.65 1.97
CA ASP A 206 -8.26 -14.96 1.74
C ASP A 206 -8.27 -13.99 0.55
N GLY A 207 -7.09 -13.79 -0.05
CA GLY A 207 -6.89 -13.13 -1.34
C GLY A 207 -6.96 -14.09 -2.54
N LEU A 208 -6.96 -15.41 -2.31
CA LEU A 208 -6.99 -16.41 -3.38
C LEU A 208 -8.28 -16.33 -4.22
N GLU A 209 -8.09 -16.28 -5.53
CA GLU A 209 -9.17 -16.43 -6.49
C GLU A 209 -9.64 -17.90 -6.59
N LYS A 210 -10.89 -18.10 -7.03
CA LYS A 210 -11.46 -19.44 -7.17
C LYS A 210 -10.65 -20.26 -8.18
N GLY A 211 -10.03 -21.35 -7.70
CA GLY A 211 -9.22 -22.24 -8.52
C GLY A 211 -7.76 -21.83 -8.65
N GLN A 212 -7.34 -20.72 -8.05
CA GLN A 212 -5.94 -20.32 -7.99
C GLN A 212 -5.14 -21.34 -7.16
N LYS A 213 -4.00 -21.78 -7.69
CA LYS A 213 -3.05 -22.58 -6.92
C LYS A 213 -2.32 -21.67 -5.94
N TRP A 214 -2.42 -21.96 -4.65
CA TRP A 214 -1.72 -21.19 -3.62
C TRP A 214 -0.24 -21.55 -3.54
N THR A 215 0.62 -20.56 -3.75
CA THR A 215 2.09 -20.64 -3.69
C THR A 215 2.64 -19.52 -2.80
N GLY A 216 3.97 -19.34 -2.75
CA GLY A 216 4.57 -18.18 -2.10
C GLY A 216 4.86 -18.35 -0.61
N TRP A 217 5.27 -17.24 0.02
CA TRP A 217 5.64 -17.15 1.43
C TRP A 217 4.51 -17.60 2.35
N HIS A 218 3.32 -17.02 2.26
CA HIS A 218 2.20 -17.34 3.16
C HIS A 218 1.72 -18.79 3.06
N ARG A 219 1.86 -19.43 1.88
CA ARG A 219 1.59 -20.87 1.77
C ARG A 219 2.59 -21.68 2.59
N LEU A 220 3.88 -21.32 2.55
CA LEU A 220 4.93 -21.96 3.35
C LEU A 220 4.79 -21.62 4.84
N GLU A 221 4.46 -20.38 5.18
CA GLU A 221 4.16 -19.89 6.53
C GLU A 221 3.11 -20.79 7.22
N LYS A 222 2.00 -21.10 6.53
CA LYS A 222 0.97 -22.02 7.02
C LYS A 222 1.52 -23.41 7.35
N SER A 223 2.42 -23.96 6.52
CA SER A 223 3.06 -25.25 6.80
C SER A 223 3.92 -25.19 8.06
N LEU A 224 4.70 -24.11 8.21
CA LEU A 224 5.65 -23.94 9.30
C LEU A 224 4.96 -23.68 10.64
N TRP A 225 3.94 -22.81 10.70
CA TRP A 225 3.31 -22.41 11.97
C TRP A 225 2.02 -23.13 12.31
N GLN A 226 1.11 -23.28 11.35
CA GLN A 226 -0.18 -23.94 11.59
C GLN A 226 -0.04 -25.46 11.56
N THR A 227 0.55 -25.99 10.49
CA THR A 227 0.72 -27.45 10.31
C THR A 227 1.90 -27.98 11.12
N LYS A 228 2.89 -27.12 11.41
CA LYS A 228 4.11 -27.42 12.18
C LYS A 228 4.89 -28.60 11.59
N LYS A 229 4.84 -28.75 10.27
CA LYS A 229 5.49 -29.84 9.55
C LYS A 229 5.79 -29.40 8.12
N ILE A 230 7.02 -29.67 7.69
CA ILE A 230 7.43 -29.56 6.30
C ILE A 230 7.09 -30.89 5.59
N THR A 231 6.56 -30.77 4.38
CA THR A 231 6.16 -31.89 3.52
C THR A 231 6.92 -31.85 2.20
N ALA A 232 6.90 -32.95 1.44
CA ALA A 232 7.50 -32.98 0.11
C ALA A 232 6.91 -31.89 -0.82
N ALA A 233 5.63 -31.54 -0.66
CA ALA A 233 5.01 -30.46 -1.42
C ALA A 233 5.58 -29.07 -1.06
N ASP A 234 6.06 -28.89 0.17
CA ASP A 234 6.69 -27.63 0.59
C ASP A 234 8.10 -27.49 -0.03
N HIS A 235 8.79 -28.59 -0.34
CA HIS A 235 10.07 -28.55 -1.07
C HIS A 235 9.87 -27.98 -2.48
N ASP A 236 8.83 -28.45 -3.19
CA ASP A 236 8.47 -27.93 -4.51
C ASP A 236 8.04 -26.45 -4.46
N LEU A 237 7.34 -26.05 -3.38
CA LEU A 237 6.92 -24.66 -3.17
C LEU A 237 8.13 -23.74 -2.88
N ALA A 238 9.11 -24.21 -2.12
CA ALA A 238 10.35 -23.47 -1.87
C ALA A 238 11.15 -23.24 -3.16
N ASP A 239 11.28 -24.28 -4.00
CA ASP A 239 11.91 -24.13 -5.32
C ASP A 239 11.12 -23.18 -6.23
N ARG A 240 9.78 -23.23 -6.16
CA ARG A 240 8.91 -22.32 -6.91
C ARG A 240 9.10 -20.86 -6.48
N LEU A 241 9.13 -20.60 -5.18
CA LEU A 241 9.34 -19.25 -4.63
C LEU A 241 10.66 -18.64 -5.13
N ILE A 242 11.76 -19.40 -5.08
CA ILE A 242 13.06 -18.97 -5.62
C ILE A 242 12.98 -18.65 -7.11
N LYS A 243 12.28 -19.49 -7.88
CA LYS A 243 12.11 -19.28 -9.32
C LYS A 243 11.34 -17.99 -9.61
N ASP A 244 10.22 -17.77 -8.94
CA ASP A 244 9.39 -16.58 -9.14
C ASP A 244 10.14 -15.31 -8.71
N LEU A 245 10.90 -15.34 -7.60
CA LEU A 245 11.68 -14.17 -7.18
C LEU A 245 12.91 -13.90 -8.04
N LYS A 246 13.50 -14.91 -8.67
CA LYS A 246 14.54 -14.71 -9.71
C LYS A 246 13.96 -14.07 -10.97
N ASP A 247 12.70 -14.35 -11.28
CA ASP A 247 11.99 -13.69 -12.37
C ASP A 247 11.67 -12.24 -12.01
N TRP A 248 11.14 -11.99 -10.80
CA TRP A 248 10.98 -10.64 -10.25
C TRP A 248 12.27 -9.81 -10.31
N GLN A 249 13.38 -10.33 -9.78
CA GLN A 249 14.68 -9.65 -9.75
C GLN A 249 15.16 -9.21 -11.14
N LYS A 250 14.89 -10.00 -12.20
CA LYS A 250 15.22 -9.64 -13.59
C LYS A 250 14.33 -8.54 -14.15
N ARG A 251 13.10 -8.44 -13.66
CA ARG A 251 12.08 -7.48 -14.10
C ARG A 251 12.24 -6.13 -13.43
N VAL A 252 12.69 -6.06 -12.17
CA VAL A 252 12.79 -4.81 -11.37
C VAL A 252 13.45 -3.67 -12.14
N GLY A 253 14.60 -3.92 -12.78
CA GLY A 253 15.31 -2.92 -13.59
C GLY A 253 14.55 -2.39 -14.81
N THR A 254 13.43 -3.02 -15.21
CA THR A 254 12.57 -2.63 -16.34
C THR A 254 11.33 -1.84 -15.93
N ALA A 255 11.07 -1.69 -14.63
CA ALA A 255 9.92 -0.95 -14.12
C ALA A 255 9.87 0.49 -14.68
N ASP A 256 8.66 0.95 -15.00
CA ASP A 256 8.41 2.31 -15.45
C ASP A 256 8.23 3.23 -14.24
N ILE A 257 9.35 3.62 -13.64
CA ILE A 257 9.36 4.43 -12.42
C ILE A 257 9.23 5.91 -12.79
N THR A 258 8.23 6.57 -12.19
CA THR A 258 8.04 8.03 -12.27
C THR A 258 8.10 8.65 -10.86
N PRO A 259 8.40 9.95 -10.72
CA PRO A 259 8.38 10.63 -9.43
C PRO A 259 7.02 10.55 -8.73
N THR A 260 5.92 10.66 -9.50
CA THR A 260 4.57 10.45 -8.98
C THR A 260 4.34 9.01 -8.56
N GLY A 261 4.85 8.04 -9.32
CA GLY A 261 4.74 6.62 -8.98
C GLY A 261 5.49 6.29 -7.69
N MET A 262 6.69 6.84 -7.51
CA MET A 262 7.44 6.76 -6.24
C MET A 262 6.63 7.31 -5.07
N ALA A 263 6.01 8.48 -5.23
CA ALA A 263 5.23 9.11 -4.18
C ALA A 263 3.92 8.36 -3.87
N ASN A 264 3.22 7.87 -4.90
CA ASN A 264 1.99 7.10 -4.73
C ASN A 264 2.27 5.72 -4.14
N GLY A 265 3.32 5.02 -4.58
CA GLY A 265 3.75 3.75 -3.99
C GLY A 265 4.19 3.90 -2.52
N ALA A 266 4.82 5.01 -2.15
CA ALA A 266 5.09 5.29 -0.73
C ALA A 266 3.79 5.39 0.11
N LYS A 267 2.73 5.91 -0.50
CA LYS A 267 1.42 6.04 0.15
C LYS A 267 0.67 4.71 0.21
N GLU A 268 0.78 3.90 -0.83
CA GLU A 268 0.26 2.53 -0.95
C GLU A 268 0.80 1.62 0.15
N LEU A 269 2.13 1.61 0.33
CA LEU A 269 2.80 0.93 1.44
C LEU A 269 2.22 1.29 2.82
N LEU A 270 1.76 2.53 3.03
CA LEU A 270 1.12 2.91 4.31
C LEU A 270 -0.38 2.60 4.35
N ASP A 271 -1.05 2.56 3.20
CA ASP A 271 -2.43 2.10 3.08
C ASP A 271 -2.53 0.61 3.47
N GLU A 272 -1.64 -0.24 2.95
CA GLU A 272 -1.55 -1.66 3.33
C GLU A 272 -1.28 -1.85 4.82
N VAL A 273 -0.34 -1.07 5.37
CA VAL A 273 -0.05 -1.12 6.79
C VAL A 273 -1.30 -0.78 7.61
N GLN A 274 -2.08 0.22 7.16
CA GLN A 274 -3.28 0.67 7.85
C GLN A 274 -4.41 -0.37 7.84
N THR A 275 -4.56 -1.16 6.78
CA THR A 275 -5.72 -2.04 6.64
C THR A 275 -5.44 -3.52 6.87
N GLY A 276 -4.24 -4.01 6.57
CA GLY A 276 -3.86 -5.41 6.78
C GLY A 276 -2.88 -5.60 7.94
N LYS A 277 -1.73 -4.93 7.91
CA LYS A 277 -0.63 -5.25 8.84
C LYS A 277 -0.91 -4.77 10.27
N VAL A 278 -1.70 -3.69 10.47
CA VAL A 278 -2.11 -3.23 11.81
C VAL A 278 -3.21 -4.07 12.46
N THR A 279 -3.90 -4.92 11.71
CA THR A 279 -4.86 -5.89 12.26
C THR A 279 -4.22 -7.25 12.51
N GLY A 280 -3.01 -7.49 11.98
CA GLY A 280 -2.29 -8.76 12.06
C GLY A 280 -2.75 -9.76 11.01
N GLU A 281 -3.33 -9.28 9.90
CA GLU A 281 -3.91 -10.12 8.86
C GLU A 281 -2.87 -10.66 7.87
N GLU A 282 -1.72 -9.97 7.78
CA GLU A 282 -0.63 -10.29 6.85
C GLU A 282 -0.01 -11.63 7.24
N GLU A 283 0.54 -11.68 8.45
CA GLU A 283 1.27 -12.81 8.99
C GLU A 283 0.39 -13.59 9.96
N ARG A 284 -0.74 -14.05 9.45
CA ARG A 284 -1.81 -14.71 10.23
C ARG A 284 -1.42 -16.02 10.92
N TYR A 285 -0.27 -16.61 10.58
CA TYR A 285 0.23 -17.82 11.22
C TYR A 285 1.51 -17.56 12.03
N SER A 286 2.41 -16.73 11.52
CA SER A 286 3.73 -16.46 12.11
C SER A 286 3.70 -15.29 13.10
N HIS A 287 2.76 -14.36 12.91
CA HIS A 287 2.58 -13.13 13.66
C HIS A 287 3.82 -12.24 13.65
N THR A 288 4.52 -12.17 12.51
CA THR A 288 5.70 -11.32 12.29
C THR A 288 5.39 -9.98 11.64
N ASP A 289 4.12 -9.52 11.65
CA ASP A 289 3.63 -8.34 10.92
C ASP A 289 4.42 -7.04 11.19
N LEU A 290 5.05 -6.91 12.37
CA LEU A 290 5.89 -5.74 12.68
C LEU A 290 7.17 -5.66 11.84
N VAL A 291 7.67 -6.79 11.34
CA VAL A 291 8.80 -6.84 10.40
C VAL A 291 8.39 -6.22 9.07
N ASP A 292 7.24 -6.67 8.54
CA ASP A 292 6.69 -6.19 7.27
C ASP A 292 6.29 -4.71 7.38
N PHE A 293 5.60 -4.33 8.46
CA PHE A 293 5.29 -2.94 8.78
C PHE A 293 6.55 -2.07 8.74
N LYS A 294 7.62 -2.47 9.46
CA LYS A 294 8.87 -1.69 9.47
C LYS A 294 9.46 -1.57 8.06
N ALA A 295 9.44 -2.64 7.29
CA ALA A 295 9.94 -2.67 5.93
C ALA A 295 9.14 -1.74 4.98
N ASN A 296 7.80 -1.73 5.06
CA ASN A 296 6.98 -0.82 4.26
C ASN A 296 7.23 0.65 4.63
N VAL A 297 7.34 0.97 5.92
CA VAL A 297 7.67 2.33 6.38
C VAL A 297 9.06 2.76 5.86
N GLU A 298 10.04 1.86 5.85
CA GLU A 298 11.38 2.14 5.29
C GLU A 298 11.35 2.34 3.77
N GLY A 299 10.55 1.55 3.04
CA GLY A 299 10.33 1.71 1.61
C GLY A 299 9.72 3.08 1.29
N ALA A 300 8.65 3.43 2.01
CA ALA A 300 7.97 4.72 1.88
C ALA A 300 8.89 5.89 2.23
N GLU A 301 9.66 5.79 3.33
CA GLU A 301 10.60 6.83 3.75
C GLU A 301 11.75 7.00 2.74
N THR A 302 12.24 5.92 2.14
CA THR A 302 13.29 5.96 1.11
C THR A 302 12.80 6.74 -0.12
N SER A 303 11.60 6.42 -0.60
CA SER A 303 10.97 7.17 -1.71
C SER A 303 10.83 8.65 -1.37
N TYR A 304 10.29 8.97 -0.18
CA TYR A 304 10.15 10.36 0.28
C TYR A 304 11.50 11.08 0.36
N LYS A 305 12.54 10.48 0.95
CA LYS A 305 13.88 11.08 1.09
C LYS A 305 14.48 11.46 -0.27
N LEU A 306 14.29 10.62 -1.29
CA LEU A 306 14.77 10.90 -2.65
C LEU A 306 14.00 12.05 -3.32
N LEU A 307 12.70 12.17 -3.05
CA LEU A 307 11.85 13.22 -3.60
C LEU A 307 11.91 14.54 -2.82
N LYS A 308 12.33 14.48 -1.55
CA LYS A 308 12.36 15.59 -0.60
C LYS A 308 13.06 16.85 -1.12
N PRO A 309 14.20 16.80 -1.85
CA PRO A 309 14.84 18.02 -2.34
C PRO A 309 13.94 18.89 -3.23
N VAL A 310 13.01 18.26 -3.96
CA VAL A 310 12.03 18.97 -4.79
C VAL A 310 10.77 19.26 -3.99
N ALA A 311 10.25 18.28 -3.25
CA ALA A 311 9.05 18.46 -2.43
C ALA A 311 9.22 19.59 -1.40
N ALA A 312 10.38 19.70 -0.72
CA ALA A 312 10.66 20.75 0.25
C ALA A 312 10.83 22.14 -0.38
N LYS A 313 11.21 22.23 -1.65
CA LYS A 313 11.24 23.50 -2.40
C LYS A 313 9.81 23.94 -2.75
N ASN A 314 8.97 22.99 -3.13
CA ASN A 314 7.63 23.26 -3.65
C ASN A 314 6.58 23.40 -2.52
N ASP A 315 6.74 22.67 -1.43
CA ASP A 315 5.89 22.66 -0.23
C ASP A 315 6.76 22.39 1.03
N PRO A 316 7.41 23.43 1.59
CA PRO A 316 8.29 23.29 2.76
C PRO A 316 7.58 22.75 4.00
N GLU A 317 6.32 23.15 4.23
CA GLU A 317 5.55 22.71 5.39
C GLU A 317 5.17 21.24 5.28
N LEU A 318 4.86 20.74 4.09
CA LEU A 318 4.67 19.31 3.87
C LEU A 318 5.94 18.51 4.20
N ALA A 319 7.10 18.93 3.70
CA ALA A 319 8.34 18.23 3.97
C ALA A 319 8.67 18.19 5.49
N LYS A 320 8.44 19.30 6.19
CA LYS A 320 8.62 19.35 7.65
C LYS A 320 7.66 18.41 8.39
N GLU A 321 6.40 18.35 7.98
CA GLU A 321 5.44 17.43 8.60
C GLU A 321 5.77 15.98 8.31
N LEU A 322 6.18 15.65 7.07
CA LEU A 322 6.59 14.29 6.71
C LEU A 322 7.81 13.83 7.52
N ASP A 323 8.84 14.67 7.67
CA ASP A 323 10.01 14.36 8.50
C ASP A 323 9.62 14.00 9.93
N LYS A 324 8.74 14.81 10.52
CA LYS A 324 8.22 14.62 11.88
C LYS A 324 7.45 13.32 12.00
N GLN A 325 6.56 13.02 11.03
CA GLN A 325 5.69 11.85 11.09
C GLN A 325 6.46 10.54 10.84
N PHE A 326 7.40 10.51 9.90
CA PHE A 326 8.29 9.36 9.72
C PHE A 326 9.11 9.07 10.99
N ALA A 327 9.68 10.12 11.61
CA ALA A 327 10.41 9.97 12.87
C ALA A 327 9.52 9.47 14.02
N ALA A 328 8.26 9.91 14.09
CA ALA A 328 7.29 9.48 15.09
C ALA A 328 6.94 8.00 14.94
N VAL A 329 6.67 7.54 13.70
CA VAL A 329 6.36 6.12 13.42
C VAL A 329 7.58 5.23 13.72
N ALA A 330 8.78 5.64 13.28
CA ALA A 330 10.01 4.89 13.56
C ALA A 330 10.24 4.73 15.07
N LYS A 331 10.14 5.82 15.84
CA LYS A 331 10.27 5.80 17.31
C LYS A 331 9.20 4.93 17.98
N LEU A 332 7.99 4.88 17.42
CA LEU A 332 6.93 4.03 17.96
C LEU A 332 7.24 2.56 17.70
N LEU A 333 7.65 2.18 16.49
CA LEU A 333 8.03 0.82 16.14
C LEU A 333 9.19 0.30 16.99
N ASP A 334 10.17 1.15 17.31
CA ASP A 334 11.31 0.75 18.16
C ASP A 334 10.90 0.26 19.57
N GLN A 335 9.71 0.64 20.06
CA GLN A 335 9.18 0.16 21.35
C GLN A 335 8.71 -1.31 21.30
N TYR A 336 8.75 -1.94 20.13
CA TYR A 336 8.34 -3.32 19.92
C TYR A 336 9.53 -4.24 19.57
N ARG A 337 10.76 -3.72 19.62
CA ARG A 337 11.98 -4.51 19.35
C ARG A 337 12.17 -5.60 20.40
N GLU A 338 12.59 -6.76 19.93
CA GLU A 338 13.08 -7.88 20.75
C GLU A 338 14.34 -8.46 20.10
N GLY A 339 15.50 -8.22 20.71
CA GLY A 339 16.80 -8.49 20.07
C GLY A 339 16.93 -7.74 18.73
N GLU A 340 17.36 -8.45 17.68
CA GLU A 340 17.46 -7.91 16.32
C GLU A 340 16.10 -7.85 15.59
N GLY A 341 15.04 -8.44 16.17
CA GLY A 341 13.70 -8.56 15.59
C GLY A 341 12.65 -7.72 16.32
N PHE A 342 11.41 -8.21 16.28
CA PHE A 342 10.25 -7.63 16.95
C PHE A 342 9.53 -8.69 17.77
N VAL A 343 8.81 -8.25 18.81
CA VAL A 343 7.87 -9.12 19.51
C VAL A 343 6.81 -9.65 18.53
N SER A 344 6.26 -10.84 18.82
CA SER A 344 5.14 -11.38 18.06
C SER A 344 3.92 -10.46 18.13
N TYR A 345 3.19 -10.31 17.02
CA TYR A 345 2.01 -9.44 16.92
C TYR A 345 0.90 -9.81 17.91
N ASP A 346 0.82 -11.09 18.31
CA ASP A 346 -0.11 -11.56 19.35
C ASP A 346 0.09 -10.87 20.70
N THR A 347 1.32 -10.43 21.00
CA THR A 347 1.65 -9.73 22.25
C THR A 347 1.30 -8.24 22.21
N VAL A 348 0.94 -7.72 21.03
CA VAL A 348 0.57 -6.32 20.83
C VAL A 348 -0.90 -6.12 21.18
N SER A 349 -1.16 -5.54 22.35
CA SER A 349 -2.52 -5.27 22.84
C SER A 349 -3.32 -4.36 21.89
N GLU A 350 -4.65 -4.44 21.92
CA GLU A 350 -5.53 -3.58 21.11
C GLU A 350 -5.21 -2.09 21.25
N SER A 351 -4.94 -1.63 22.47
CA SER A 351 -4.55 -0.24 22.75
C SER A 351 -3.23 0.15 22.08
N ARG A 352 -2.29 -0.79 21.93
CA ARG A 352 -1.01 -0.59 21.22
C ARG A 352 -1.21 -0.66 19.71
N ARG A 353 -2.04 -1.57 19.20
CA ARG A 353 -2.45 -1.61 17.77
C ARG A 353 -3.11 -0.32 17.35
N LYS A 354 -4.01 0.23 18.18
CA LYS A 354 -4.61 1.55 17.95
C LYS A 354 -3.57 2.66 17.86
N LYS A 355 -2.56 2.68 18.75
CA LYS A 355 -1.47 3.68 18.66
C LYS A 355 -0.67 3.56 17.38
N LEU A 356 -0.37 2.34 16.92
CA LEU A 356 0.27 2.10 15.62
C LEU A 356 -0.60 2.63 14.47
N SER A 357 -1.89 2.31 14.47
CA SER A 357 -2.87 2.77 13.47
C SER A 357 -2.96 4.31 13.44
N ASP A 358 -3.10 4.96 14.59
CA ASP A 358 -3.19 6.42 14.69
C ASP A 358 -1.89 7.10 14.16
N ALA A 359 -0.72 6.52 14.44
CA ALA A 359 0.56 7.03 13.95
C ALA A 359 0.72 6.86 12.42
N VAL A 360 0.30 5.71 11.88
CA VAL A 360 0.30 5.47 10.43
C VAL A 360 -0.65 6.43 9.73
N ASN A 361 -1.85 6.63 10.27
CA ASN A 361 -2.82 7.59 9.72
C ASN A 361 -2.25 9.02 9.69
N ALA A 362 -1.58 9.43 10.77
CA ALA A 362 -0.95 10.74 10.87
C ALA A 362 0.19 10.95 9.85
N LEU A 363 0.85 9.87 9.41
CA LEU A 363 1.85 9.91 8.34
C LEU A 363 1.21 9.79 6.94
N ALA A 364 0.21 8.92 6.79
CA ALA A 364 -0.45 8.61 5.52
C ALA A 364 -1.18 9.83 4.95
N GLU A 365 -1.80 10.66 5.79
CA GLU A 365 -2.50 11.87 5.36
C GLU A 365 -1.56 12.86 4.64
N PRO A 366 -0.48 13.39 5.25
CA PRO A 366 0.44 14.27 4.54
C PRO A 366 1.14 13.55 3.38
N LEU A 367 1.49 12.26 3.51
CA LEU A 367 2.16 11.50 2.45
C LEU A 367 1.32 11.43 1.16
N SER A 368 0.00 11.44 1.28
CA SER A 368 -0.91 11.48 0.14
C SER A 368 -0.75 12.71 -0.75
N ARG A 369 -0.15 13.79 -0.24
CA ARG A 369 0.11 15.03 -0.98
C ARG A 369 1.47 15.07 -1.65
N LEU A 370 2.36 14.10 -1.37
CA LEU A 370 3.73 14.08 -1.89
C LEU A 370 3.75 14.07 -3.42
N ALA A 371 2.88 13.28 -4.06
CA ALA A 371 2.79 13.22 -5.52
C ALA A 371 2.43 14.58 -6.13
N ALA A 372 1.56 15.37 -5.49
CA ALA A 372 1.24 16.72 -5.92
C ALA A 372 2.43 17.68 -5.75
N ALA A 373 3.19 17.53 -4.67
CA ALA A 373 4.35 18.38 -4.37
C ALA A 373 5.54 18.18 -5.32
N VAL A 374 5.61 17.04 -6.03
CA VAL A 374 6.67 16.74 -6.99
C VAL A 374 6.27 16.95 -8.45
N VAL A 375 5.02 17.38 -8.72
CA VAL A 375 4.55 17.75 -10.08
C VAL A 375 4.31 19.25 -10.23
N THR A 376 4.51 20.04 -9.18
CA THR A 376 4.20 21.47 -9.18
C THR A 376 5.23 22.30 -9.94
N LYS A 377 4.79 22.66 -11.16
CA LYS A 377 5.20 23.70 -12.13
C LYS A 377 6.64 23.70 -12.66
#